data_AF-A0A1J9PU86-F1
#
_entry.id   AF-A0A1J9PU86-F1
#
_cell.length_a   1.000
_cell.length_b   1.000
_cell.length_c   1.000
_cell.angle_alpha   90.00
_cell.angle_beta   90.00
_cell.angle_gamma   90.00
#
_symmetry.space_group_name_H-M   'P 1'
#
loop_
_entity.id
_entity.type
_entity.pdbx_description
1 polymer ?
#
loop_
_entity_poly.entity_id
_entity_poly.type
_entity_poly.pdbx_seq_one_letter_code
_entity_poly.pdbx_strand_id
1 'polypeptide(L)'
;MGGEAGAGNLPVPIADLTEIATEACDTALEDVQGYDHDQVGQWSSHIINTVLQSLIEATTPDHSDDTYTDTPLPPPYRFNVNCTIIQQGVTAPEASESREKAGKRGMHSASGAYWDVSRDGMWTFKYPNAEDKGLDLVLNIVWFGTN
;
A
#
# COMPACT_ATOMS: atom_id res chain seq x y z
N MET A 1 0.26 2.86 14.53
CA MET A 1 0.69 4.28 14.50
C MET A 1 0.88 4.64 13.04
N GLY A 2 -0.16 5.18 12.40
CA GLY A 2 -0.07 5.74 11.05
C GLY A 2 0.32 7.21 11.17
N GLY A 3 1.32 7.66 10.41
CA GLY A 3 1.60 9.09 10.28
C GLY A 3 0.40 9.75 9.60
N GLU A 4 -0.24 10.70 10.27
CA GLU A 4 -1.42 11.38 9.77
C GLU A 4 -1.05 12.24 8.54
N ALA A 5 -1.62 11.90 7.39
CA ALA A 5 -1.89 12.91 6.38
C ALA A 5 -2.81 13.96 7.01
N GLY A 6 -2.46 15.24 6.89
CA GLY A 6 -3.38 16.30 7.32
C GLY A 6 -4.69 16.13 6.55
N ALA A 7 -5.81 16.01 7.26
CA ALA A 7 -7.11 15.60 6.72
C ALA A 7 -7.65 16.43 5.52
N GLY A 8 -6.97 17.50 5.11
CA GLY A 8 -7.35 18.38 4.01
C GLY A 8 -6.74 18.06 2.63
N ASN A 9 -5.82 17.10 2.49
CA ASN A 9 -5.10 16.86 1.22
C ASN A 9 -5.14 15.41 0.70
N LEU A 10 -6.10 14.60 1.18
CA LEU A 10 -6.23 13.21 0.79
C LEU A 10 -6.85 13.06 -0.62
N PRO A 11 -6.28 12.23 -1.51
CA PRO A 11 -6.82 12.01 -2.85
C PRO A 11 -8.12 11.20 -2.82
N VAL A 12 -8.25 10.32 -1.83
CA VAL A 12 -9.43 9.50 -1.51
C VAL A 12 -9.55 9.37 0.01
N PRO A 13 -10.75 9.12 0.57
CA PRO A 13 -10.94 8.85 1.99
C PRO A 13 -9.99 7.74 2.53
N ILE A 14 -9.57 7.86 3.79
CA ILE A 14 -8.70 6.86 4.44
C ILE A 14 -9.36 5.47 4.49
N ALA A 15 -10.69 5.42 4.62
CA ALA A 15 -11.45 4.18 4.57
C ALA A 15 -11.22 3.47 3.23
N ASP A 16 -11.38 4.18 2.12
CA ASP A 16 -11.19 3.67 0.76
C ASP A 16 -9.72 3.28 0.51
N LEU A 17 -8.73 4.06 0.99
CA LEU A 17 -7.32 3.66 0.97
C LEU A 17 -7.07 2.34 1.70
N THR A 18 -7.73 2.17 2.85
CA THR A 18 -7.62 0.96 3.66
C THR A 18 -8.24 -0.24 2.96
N GLU A 19 -9.39 -0.06 2.33
CA GLU A 19 -10.06 -1.09 1.53
C GLU A 19 -9.20 -1.50 0.34
N ILE A 20 -8.79 -0.54 -0.51
CA ILE A 20 -7.90 -0.78 -1.65
C ILE A 20 -6.63 -1.53 -1.25
N ALA A 21 -5.97 -1.08 -0.19
CA ALA A 21 -4.75 -1.71 0.30
C ALA A 21 -4.98 -3.12 0.84
N THR A 22 -6.10 -3.34 1.53
CA THR A 22 -6.47 -4.65 2.08
C THR A 22 -6.79 -5.64 0.97
N GLU A 23 -7.65 -5.27 0.03
CA GLU A 23 -8.04 -6.13 -1.11
C GLU A 23 -6.83 -6.51 -1.99
N ALA A 24 -5.93 -5.57 -2.25
CA ALA A 24 -4.72 -5.84 -3.00
C ALA A 24 -3.80 -6.84 -2.28
N CYS A 25 -3.68 -6.74 -0.96
CA CYS A 25 -2.88 -7.66 -0.16
C CYS A 25 -3.54 -9.04 -0.02
N ASP A 26 -4.86 -9.08 0.24
CA ASP A 26 -5.63 -10.32 0.34
C ASP A 26 -5.53 -11.11 -0.97
N THR A 27 -5.76 -10.45 -2.11
CA THR A 27 -5.70 -11.07 -3.44
C THR A 27 -4.30 -11.59 -3.75
N ALA A 28 -3.25 -10.84 -3.43
CA ALA A 28 -1.88 -11.26 -3.70
C ALA A 28 -1.37 -12.39 -2.80
N LEU A 29 -1.99 -12.58 -1.63
CA LEU A 29 -1.56 -13.53 -0.61
C LEU A 29 -2.59 -14.63 -0.34
N GLU A 30 -3.64 -14.76 -1.17
CA GLU A 30 -4.77 -15.67 -0.97
C GLU A 30 -4.29 -17.13 -0.76
N ASP A 31 -3.48 -17.64 -1.67
CA ASP A 31 -2.95 -19.01 -1.65
C ASP A 31 -1.64 -19.17 -0.86
N VAL A 32 -1.15 -18.09 -0.24
CA VAL A 32 0.16 -18.08 0.43
C VAL A 32 0.04 -18.67 1.83
N GLN A 33 0.76 -19.76 2.08
CA GLN A 33 0.77 -20.46 3.39
C GLN A 33 1.96 -20.05 4.28
N GLY A 34 2.94 -19.38 3.69
CA GLY A 34 4.19 -19.02 4.36
C GLY A 34 5.02 -18.07 3.51
N TYR A 35 5.99 -17.40 4.14
CA TYR A 35 6.98 -16.61 3.43
C TYR A 35 7.81 -17.49 2.47
N ASP A 36 7.87 -17.08 1.22
CA ASP A 36 8.72 -17.65 0.17
C ASP A 36 9.52 -16.53 -0.48
N HIS A 37 10.83 -16.56 -0.32
CA HIS A 37 11.73 -15.51 -0.81
C HIS A 37 11.67 -15.34 -2.33
N ASP A 38 11.49 -16.44 -3.07
CA ASP A 38 11.51 -16.41 -4.54
C ASP A 38 10.22 -15.79 -5.10
N GLN A 39 9.13 -15.81 -4.32
CA GLN A 39 7.82 -15.28 -4.72
C GLN A 39 7.59 -13.83 -4.28
N VAL A 40 8.39 -13.29 -3.34
CA VAL A 40 8.24 -11.91 -2.84
C VAL A 40 8.26 -10.87 -3.95
N GLY A 41 9.08 -11.06 -4.99
CA GLY A 41 9.12 -10.18 -6.15
C GLY A 41 7.79 -10.14 -6.92
N GLN A 42 7.13 -11.28 -7.06
CA GLN A 42 5.83 -11.39 -7.70
C GLN A 42 4.73 -10.78 -6.83
N TRP A 43 4.69 -11.12 -5.53
CA TRP A 43 3.67 -10.60 -4.59
C TRP A 43 3.74 -9.08 -4.49
N SER A 44 4.92 -8.51 -4.26
CA SER A 44 5.11 -7.06 -4.16
C SER A 44 4.70 -6.34 -5.46
N SER A 45 5.09 -6.88 -6.62
CA SER A 45 4.72 -6.31 -7.91
C SER A 45 3.22 -6.36 -8.15
N HIS A 46 2.56 -7.46 -7.79
CA HIS A 46 1.12 -7.59 -7.94
C HIS A 46 0.39 -6.56 -7.06
N ILE A 47 0.75 -6.45 -5.78
CA ILE A 47 0.15 -5.49 -4.84
C ILE A 47 0.34 -4.06 -5.33
N ILE A 48 1.56 -3.68 -5.72
CA ILE A 48 1.87 -2.33 -6.22
C ILE A 48 0.99 -1.99 -7.43
N ASN A 49 0.90 -2.90 -8.40
CA ASN A 49 0.12 -2.66 -9.61
C ASN A 49 -1.38 -2.55 -9.32
N THR A 50 -1.93 -3.43 -8.47
CA THR A 50 -3.35 -3.39 -8.08
C THR A 50 -3.68 -2.08 -7.37
N VAL A 51 -2.89 -1.68 -6.36
CA VAL A 51 -3.10 -0.41 -5.64
C VAL A 51 -3.02 0.79 -6.58
N LEU A 52 -2.04 0.83 -7.48
CA LEU A 52 -1.92 1.92 -8.46
C LEU A 52 -3.14 2.01 -9.38
N GLN A 53 -3.63 0.88 -9.88
CA GLN A 53 -4.82 0.83 -10.75
C GLN A 53 -6.05 1.35 -10.01
N SER A 54 -6.32 0.87 -8.80
CA SER A 54 -7.46 1.31 -7.99
C SER A 54 -7.39 2.79 -7.62
N LEU A 55 -6.21 3.32 -7.28
CA LEU A 55 -6.04 4.74 -6.99
C LEU A 55 -6.29 5.63 -8.22
N ILE A 56 -5.83 5.19 -9.39
CA ILE A 56 -6.05 5.92 -10.64
C ILE A 56 -7.54 5.91 -10.98
N GLU A 57 -8.20 4.76 -10.88
CA GLU A 57 -9.64 4.64 -11.14
C GLU A 57 -10.46 5.51 -10.20
N ALA A 58 -10.19 5.45 -8.88
CA ALA A 58 -10.92 6.21 -7.88
C ALA A 58 -10.73 7.74 -7.97
N THR A 59 -9.66 8.21 -8.63
CA THR A 59 -9.34 9.65 -8.72
C THR A 59 -9.50 10.24 -10.11
N THR A 60 -9.75 9.42 -11.14
CA THR A 60 -10.01 9.92 -12.49
C THR A 60 -11.42 10.51 -12.55
N PRO A 61 -11.58 11.81 -12.91
CA PRO A 61 -12.91 12.41 -12.99
C PRO A 61 -13.77 11.72 -14.04
N ASP A 62 -15.04 11.45 -13.71
CA ASP A 62 -16.05 11.11 -14.71
C ASP A 62 -16.17 12.29 -15.69
N HIS A 63 -16.09 12.01 -16.99
CA HIS A 63 -16.16 13.03 -18.02
C HIS A 63 -17.56 13.68 -18.00
N SER A 64 -17.72 14.79 -17.30
CA SER A 64 -18.99 15.52 -17.28
C SER A 64 -19.18 16.25 -18.62
N ASP A 65 -20.20 15.79 -19.33
CA ASP A 65 -20.69 16.10 -20.68
C ASP A 65 -21.13 17.56 -20.93
N ASP A 66 -20.33 18.59 -20.59
CA ASP A 66 -20.83 19.98 -20.69
C ASP A 66 -19.85 21.05 -21.19
N THR A 67 -18.74 20.66 -21.83
CA THR A 67 -17.93 21.62 -22.60
C THR A 67 -17.54 21.05 -23.94
N TYR A 68 -17.85 21.80 -25.00
CA TYR A 68 -17.50 21.60 -26.42
C TYR A 68 -15.98 21.55 -26.72
N THR A 69 -15.15 21.28 -25.72
CA THR A 69 -13.70 21.16 -25.82
C THR A 69 -13.31 19.70 -25.58
N ASP A 70 -12.99 19.01 -26.67
CA ASP A 70 -12.48 17.63 -26.77
C ASP A 70 -11.07 17.48 -26.17
N THR A 71 -10.83 18.07 -24.99
CA THR A 71 -9.53 18.06 -24.31
C THR A 71 -9.66 17.23 -23.04
N PRO A 72 -8.99 16.06 -22.97
CA PRO A 72 -8.99 15.25 -21.77
C PRO A 72 -8.47 16.06 -20.58
N LEU A 73 -9.20 16.05 -19.46
CA LEU A 73 -8.70 16.61 -18.20
C LEU A 73 -7.43 15.84 -17.79
N PRO A 74 -6.32 16.52 -17.44
CA PRO A 74 -5.12 15.84 -17.01
C PRO A 74 -5.36 15.09 -15.67
N PRO A 75 -4.69 13.94 -15.44
CA PRO A 75 -4.81 13.20 -14.18
C PRO A 75 -4.49 14.11 -12.97
N PRO A 76 -5.38 14.16 -11.95
CA PRO A 76 -5.24 15.11 -10.84
C PRO A 76 -4.08 14.78 -9.90
N TYR A 77 -3.59 13.54 -9.92
CA TYR A 77 -2.53 13.07 -9.03
C TYR A 77 -1.50 12.21 -9.78
N ARG A 78 -0.27 12.20 -9.24
CA ARG A 78 0.74 11.17 -9.51
C ARG A 78 0.97 10.37 -8.24
N PHE A 79 1.10 9.06 -8.36
CA PHE A 79 1.25 8.16 -7.22
C PHE A 79 2.61 7.45 -7.20
N ASN A 80 3.11 7.22 -6.01
CA ASN A 80 4.19 6.29 -5.73
C ASN A 80 3.72 5.29 -4.65
N VAL A 81 3.87 4.00 -4.92
CA VAL A 81 3.51 2.93 -3.97
C VAL A 81 4.77 2.13 -3.68
N ASN A 82 5.15 2.10 -2.41
CA ASN A 82 6.22 1.24 -1.90
C ASN A 82 5.61 0.07 -1.13
N CYS A 83 6.02 -1.15 -1.46
CA CYS A 83 5.62 -2.36 -0.75
C CYS A 83 6.86 -3.02 -0.13
N THR A 84 6.81 -3.21 1.19
CA THR A 84 7.86 -3.88 1.95
C THR A 84 7.29 -5.15 2.59
N ILE A 85 7.77 -6.32 2.14
CA ILE A 85 7.45 -7.62 2.73
C ILE A 85 8.62 -8.07 3.61
N ILE A 86 8.32 -8.46 4.84
CA ILE A 86 9.29 -8.75 5.89
C ILE A 86 9.05 -10.17 6.38
N GLN A 87 10.03 -11.04 6.26
CA GLN A 87 9.97 -12.35 6.90
C GLN A 87 10.00 -12.19 8.42
N GLN A 88 9.04 -12.80 9.11
CA GLN A 88 9.00 -12.91 10.56
C GLN A 88 9.36 -14.33 10.98
N GLY A 89 10.17 -14.48 12.02
CA GLY A 89 10.48 -15.76 12.64
C GLY A 89 11.10 -16.82 11.72
N VAL A 90 12.44 -16.85 11.60
CA VAL A 90 13.13 -18.02 11.04
C VAL A 90 13.21 -19.08 12.14
N THR A 91 12.21 -19.93 12.29
CA THR A 91 12.38 -21.23 12.96
C THR A 91 12.52 -22.27 11.86
N ALA A 92 13.67 -22.97 11.85
CA ALA A 92 13.87 -24.12 10.99
C ALA A 92 12.68 -25.10 11.14
N PRO A 93 12.28 -25.81 10.07
CA PRO A 93 11.13 -26.72 10.09
C PRO A 93 11.20 -27.81 11.19
N GLU A 94 12.38 -28.01 11.79
CA GLU A 94 12.67 -28.96 12.87
C GLU A 94 12.33 -28.44 14.29
N ALA A 95 12.05 -27.14 14.46
CA ALA A 95 11.76 -26.56 15.77
C ALA A 95 10.25 -26.47 15.99
N SER A 96 9.69 -27.45 16.70
CA SER A 96 8.30 -27.51 17.18
C SER A 96 7.92 -26.43 18.21
N GLU A 97 8.63 -25.30 18.23
CA GLU A 97 8.29 -24.16 19.07
C GLU A 97 7.30 -23.26 18.30
N SER A 98 6.17 -22.96 18.95
CA SER A 98 5.07 -22.19 18.39
C SER A 98 5.55 -20.92 17.68
N ARG A 99 4.99 -20.61 16.50
CA ARG A 99 5.24 -19.36 15.75
C ARG A 99 5.11 -18.10 16.64
N GLU A 100 4.30 -18.16 17.69
CA GLU A 100 4.14 -17.12 18.72
C GLU A 100 5.44 -16.81 19.51
N LYS A 101 6.37 -17.76 19.63
CA LYS A 101 7.68 -17.57 20.28
C LYS A 101 8.75 -17.05 19.32
N ALA A 102 8.53 -17.13 18.02
CA ALA A 102 9.47 -16.62 17.04
C ALA A 102 9.41 -15.09 17.07
N GLY A 103 10.38 -14.47 17.74
CA GLY A 103 10.38 -13.03 17.99
C GLY A 103 10.22 -12.20 16.71
N LYS A 104 9.40 -11.15 16.77
CA LYS A 104 9.23 -10.20 15.66
C LYS A 104 10.49 -9.35 15.50
N ARG A 105 10.95 -9.17 14.26
CA ARG A 105 12.04 -8.23 13.96
C ARG A 105 11.54 -6.80 14.13
N GLY A 106 12.25 -6.00 14.92
CA GLY A 106 11.98 -4.57 15.02
C GLY A 106 12.33 -3.87 13.71
N MET A 107 11.38 -3.11 13.15
CA MET A 107 11.60 -2.27 11.97
C MET A 107 10.99 -0.90 12.21
N HIS A 108 11.78 0.15 11.97
CA HIS A 108 11.33 1.54 12.01
C HIS A 108 11.57 2.14 10.63
N SER A 109 10.51 2.68 10.02
CA SER A 109 10.56 3.40 8.75
C SER A 109 10.01 4.80 8.94
N ALA A 110 10.70 5.79 8.39
CA ALA A 110 10.28 7.18 8.37
C ALA A 110 10.65 7.77 7.02
N SER A 111 9.73 8.56 6.46
CA SER A 111 9.88 9.21 5.17
C SER A 111 9.70 10.71 5.34
N GLY A 112 10.55 11.50 4.68
CA GLY A 112 10.47 12.96 4.64
C GLY A 112 10.55 13.44 3.20
N ALA A 113 9.95 14.59 2.93
CA ALA A 113 9.89 15.15 1.59
C ALA A 113 9.87 16.68 1.62
N TYR A 114 10.28 17.28 0.50
CA TYR A 114 10.09 18.68 0.19
C TYR A 114 9.03 18.79 -0.90
N TRP A 115 7.82 19.21 -0.53
CA TRP A 115 6.63 19.14 -1.38
C TRP A 115 5.61 20.23 -1.01
N ASP A 116 4.49 20.29 -1.74
CA ASP A 116 3.37 21.16 -1.40
C ASP A 116 2.50 20.52 -0.32
N VAL A 117 2.58 21.02 0.92
CA VAL A 117 1.84 20.49 2.07
C VAL A 117 0.31 20.58 1.93
N SER A 118 -0.19 21.42 1.02
CA SER A 118 -1.64 21.57 0.82
C SER A 118 -2.22 20.52 -0.12
N ARG A 119 -1.38 19.76 -0.85
CA ARG A 119 -1.81 18.91 -1.97
C ARG A 119 -1.12 17.55 -2.01
N ASP A 120 0.11 17.51 -1.53
CA ASP A 120 0.95 16.32 -1.55
C ASP A 120 0.94 15.67 -0.16
N GLY A 121 1.04 14.35 -0.13
CA GLY A 121 1.00 13.63 1.13
C GLY A 121 1.44 12.19 1.00
N MET A 122 1.47 11.53 2.16
CA MET A 122 1.73 10.11 2.24
C MET A 122 0.81 9.45 3.25
N TRP A 123 0.59 8.16 3.06
CA TRP A 123 -0.13 7.32 3.97
C TRP A 123 0.56 5.96 4.07
N THR A 124 0.73 5.46 5.29
CA THR A 124 1.38 4.19 5.57
C THR A 124 0.38 3.21 6.17
N PHE A 125 0.37 2.00 5.64
CA PHE A 125 -0.51 0.91 6.02
C PHE A 125 0.29 -0.32 6.41
N LYS A 126 -0.01 -0.91 7.56
CA LYS A 126 0.49 -2.22 7.94
C LYS A 126 -0.65 -3.22 7.75
N TYR A 127 -0.44 -4.19 6.89
CA TYR A 127 -1.43 -5.21 6.59
C TYR A 127 -1.59 -6.19 7.76
N PRO A 128 -2.81 -6.41 8.27
CA PRO A 128 -3.04 -7.20 9.48
C PRO A 128 -3.04 -8.72 9.26
N ASN A 129 -3.37 -9.20 8.05
CA ASN A 129 -3.66 -10.64 7.81
C ASN A 129 -2.47 -11.42 7.23
N ALA A 130 -1.24 -11.04 7.58
CA ALA A 130 -0.02 -11.71 7.11
C ALA A 130 0.75 -12.43 8.23
N GLU A 131 0.42 -12.15 9.50
CA GLU A 131 1.18 -12.65 10.64
C GLU A 131 1.15 -14.19 10.74
N ASP A 132 -0.01 -14.79 10.47
CA ASP A 132 -0.20 -16.25 10.41
C ASP A 132 0.64 -16.91 9.31
N LYS A 133 0.95 -16.17 8.24
CA LYS A 133 1.83 -16.57 7.13
C LYS A 133 3.32 -16.37 7.43
N GLY A 134 3.68 -15.93 8.64
CA GLY A 134 5.07 -15.71 9.04
C GLY A 134 5.73 -14.53 8.31
N LEU A 135 4.94 -13.53 7.89
CA LEU A 135 5.45 -12.30 7.30
C LEU A 135 4.71 -11.07 7.84
N ASP A 136 5.38 -9.92 7.80
CA ASP A 136 4.75 -8.62 7.95
C ASP A 136 4.77 -7.93 6.59
N LEU A 137 3.74 -7.13 6.30
CA LEU A 137 3.66 -6.35 5.07
C LEU A 137 3.31 -4.91 5.40
N VAL A 138 4.10 -3.98 4.87
CA VAL A 138 3.91 -2.54 5.01
C VAL A 138 3.84 -1.90 3.63
N LEU A 139 2.77 -1.13 3.40
CA LEU A 139 2.59 -0.28 2.23
C LEU A 139 2.82 1.18 2.61
N ASN A 140 3.49 1.93 1.73
CA ASN A 140 3.56 3.37 1.81
C ASN A 140 3.11 3.96 0.46
N ILE A 141 2.01 4.72 0.50
CA ILE A 141 1.42 5.38 -0.66
C ILE A 141 1.74 6.86 -0.54
N VAL A 142 2.32 7.43 -1.58
CA VAL A 142 2.62 8.86 -1.70
C VAL A 142 1.88 9.41 -2.92
N TRP A 143 1.28 10.58 -2.78
CA TRP A 143 0.61 11.27 -3.88
C TRP A 143 1.15 12.68 -4.06
N PHE A 144 1.10 13.14 -5.30
CA PHE A 144 1.47 14.48 -5.71
C PHE A 144 0.36 15.10 -6.54
N GLY A 145 -0.25 16.19 -6.07
CA GLY A 145 -1.28 16.92 -6.80
C GLY A 145 -0.71 17.65 -8.02
N THR A 146 -1.42 17.67 -9.15
CA THR A 146 -0.90 18.24 -10.42
C THR A 146 -1.45 19.62 -10.79
N ASN A 147 -2.65 19.99 -10.34
CA ASN A 147 -3.30 21.31 -10.60
C ASN A 147 -3.61 22.17 -9.38
#